data_AF-A0A2E0YTH4-F1
#
_entry.id   AF-A0A2E0YTH4-F1
#
_cell.length_a   1.000
_cell.length_b   1.000
_cell.length_c   1.000
_cell.angle_alpha   90.00
_cell.angle_beta   90.00
_cell.angle_gamma   90.00
#
_symmetry.space_group_name_H-M   'P 1'
#
loop_
_entity.id
_entity.type
_entity.pdbx_description
1 polymer ?
#
loop_
_entity_poly.entity_id
_entity_poly.type
_entity_poly.pdbx_seq_one_letter_code
_entity_poly.pdbx_strand_id
1 'polypeptide(L)'
;MTTGLRLAALLFTVCLALAGGVRAADEPGCLDCHDDPQSPEHAIYTTLHGSLNGGGALACTACHGASEAHDRRGRRVPPDISFGPRWPSPVEDRNGSCLSCHESGAQLLWAGSAHQQENLGCDGCHDSHRQADLALDHGAAEAQCLDCHTEVRAQLNLPSRHPIKEGKTACRDCHNPHGGLGDSALHEVTLNDTCFDCHQEMRGPFLWEHQPVAEDCSLCHRPHGSVHDRLLTTRGPALCQQCHAAAFHPSVPYGSEGLPGAGANANVLGKNCLNCHSKVHGSNHPSGARLTR
;
A
#
# COMPACT_ATOMS: atom_id res chain seq x y z
N MET A 1 -29.86 45.82 62.25
CA MET A 1 -30.41 44.74 61.41
C MET A 1 -29.29 44.32 60.46
N THR A 2 -28.36 43.48 60.92
CA THR A 2 -28.33 42.03 60.60
C THR A 2 -28.45 41.83 59.08
N THR A 3 -27.41 41.48 58.36
CA THR A 3 -26.86 40.11 58.35
C THR A 3 -25.45 40.07 57.76
N GLY A 4 -24.55 39.34 58.43
CA GLY A 4 -23.19 39.09 57.98
C GLY A 4 -23.12 38.01 56.90
N LEU A 5 -22.26 38.23 55.91
CA LEU A 5 -21.93 37.25 54.87
C LEU A 5 -20.68 36.49 55.33
N ARG A 6 -20.86 35.21 55.66
CA ARG A 6 -19.79 34.29 56.06
C ARG A 6 -19.01 33.84 54.82
N LEU A 7 -17.68 34.01 54.84
CA LEU A 7 -16.75 33.37 53.94
C LEU A 7 -16.82 31.84 54.16
N ALA A 8 -17.26 31.09 53.16
CA ALA A 8 -17.09 29.65 53.09
C ALA A 8 -15.91 29.37 52.13
N ALA A 9 -14.74 29.05 52.68
CA ALA A 9 -13.62 28.54 51.91
C ALA A 9 -13.92 27.07 51.56
N LEU A 10 -14.29 26.78 50.32
CA LEU A 10 -14.29 25.42 49.80
C LEU A 10 -12.84 24.97 49.57
N LEU A 11 -12.35 24.11 50.45
CA LEU A 11 -11.17 23.27 50.23
C LEU A 11 -11.50 22.30 49.09
N PHE A 12 -11.02 22.59 47.88
CA PHE A 12 -11.01 21.65 46.77
C PHE A 12 -9.84 20.69 46.98
N THR A 13 -10.10 19.55 47.62
CA THR A 13 -9.15 18.43 47.65
C THR A 13 -9.08 17.86 46.23
N VAL A 14 -8.05 18.24 45.48
CA VAL A 14 -7.70 17.56 44.24
C VAL A 14 -7.22 16.17 44.63
N CYS A 15 -8.11 15.19 44.58
CA CYS A 15 -7.71 13.80 44.47
C CYS A 15 -7.02 13.64 43.12
N LEU A 16 -5.72 13.88 43.12
CA LEU A 16 -4.83 13.44 42.06
C LEU A 16 -4.85 11.91 42.13
N ALA A 17 -5.77 11.29 41.41
CA ALA A 17 -5.68 9.88 41.10
C ALA A 17 -4.35 9.73 40.35
N LEU A 18 -3.36 9.20 41.06
CA LEU A 18 -2.15 8.66 40.45
C LEU A 18 -2.62 7.53 39.54
N ALA A 19 -2.91 7.85 38.28
CA ALA A 19 -2.84 6.89 37.21
C ALA A 19 -1.36 6.49 37.12
N GLY A 20 -0.99 5.51 37.94
CA GLY A 20 0.27 4.80 37.79
C GLY A 20 0.21 4.09 36.46
N GLY A 21 0.78 4.71 35.42
CA GLY A 21 1.14 4.00 34.21
C GLY A 21 2.11 2.90 34.63
N VAL A 22 1.66 1.65 34.55
CA VAL A 22 2.50 0.45 34.69
C VAL A 22 3.68 0.65 33.74
N ARG A 23 4.88 0.80 34.28
CA ARG A 23 6.07 0.90 33.43
C ARG A 23 6.30 -0.48 32.83
N ALA A 24 6.92 -0.59 31.66
CA ALA A 24 7.36 -1.88 31.12
C ALA A 24 8.26 -2.69 32.09
N ALA A 25 8.77 -2.04 33.15
CA ALA A 25 9.50 -2.64 34.25
C ALA A 25 8.63 -3.35 35.31
N ASP A 26 7.30 -3.28 35.20
CA ASP A 26 6.35 -3.77 36.22
C ASP A 26 5.54 -5.01 35.78
N GLU A 27 5.93 -5.70 34.70
CA GLU A 27 5.32 -6.97 34.25
C GLU A 27 6.27 -8.17 34.44
N PRO A 28 5.73 -9.41 34.49
CA PRO A 28 6.29 -10.57 35.16
C PRO A 28 7.65 -11.00 34.57
N GLY A 29 8.40 -11.81 35.33
CA GLY A 29 9.80 -12.24 35.12
C GLY A 29 10.14 -12.97 33.82
N CYS A 30 9.49 -12.66 32.70
CA CYS A 30 9.83 -13.13 31.37
C CYS A 30 11.31 -12.88 31.06
N LEU A 31 11.84 -11.69 31.40
CA LEU A 31 13.25 -11.34 31.20
C LEU A 31 14.21 -12.07 32.14
N ASP A 32 13.73 -12.74 33.20
CA ASP A 32 14.59 -13.58 34.05
C ASP A 32 15.02 -14.85 33.30
N CYS A 33 14.23 -15.29 32.32
CA CYS A 33 14.53 -16.43 31.45
C CYS A 33 14.93 -16.00 30.03
N HIS A 34 14.46 -14.84 29.58
CA HIS A 34 14.88 -14.15 28.36
C HIS A 34 15.88 -13.06 28.72
N ASP A 35 17.04 -13.44 29.23
CA ASP A 35 18.04 -12.55 29.81
C ASP A 35 19.17 -12.17 28.84
N ASP A 36 19.25 -12.83 27.69
CA ASP A 36 20.24 -12.53 26.66
C ASP A 36 19.85 -11.25 25.88
N PRO A 37 20.56 -10.13 26.08
CA PRO A 37 20.24 -8.86 25.44
C PRO A 37 20.47 -8.87 23.92
N GLN A 38 21.11 -9.91 23.38
CA GLN A 38 21.27 -10.10 21.94
C GLN A 38 20.11 -10.86 21.30
N SER A 39 19.20 -11.43 22.11
CA SER A 39 18.05 -12.15 21.58
C SER A 39 17.02 -11.20 20.94
N PRO A 40 16.34 -11.61 19.87
CA PRO A 40 15.43 -10.75 19.10
C PRO A 40 14.35 -10.07 19.94
N GLU A 41 13.85 -10.73 20.99
CA GLU A 41 12.84 -10.19 21.90
C GLU A 41 13.25 -8.86 22.55
N HIS A 42 14.55 -8.60 22.76
CA HIS A 42 15.01 -7.33 23.33
C HIS A 42 14.99 -6.17 22.33
N ALA A 43 14.98 -6.46 21.02
CA ALA A 43 14.89 -5.42 20.01
C ALA A 43 13.57 -4.64 20.10
N ILE A 44 12.51 -5.24 20.67
CA ILE A 44 11.21 -4.60 20.89
C ILE A 44 11.35 -3.25 21.59
N TYR A 45 12.27 -3.14 22.56
CA TYR A 45 12.51 -1.94 23.36
C TYR A 45 13.07 -0.77 22.55
N THR A 46 13.58 -1.04 21.35
CA THR A 46 14.06 -0.03 20.40
C THR A 46 13.03 0.36 19.35
N THR A 47 11.88 -0.34 19.33
CA THR A 47 10.76 -0.05 18.41
C THR A 47 9.73 0.86 19.07
N LEU A 48 8.73 1.28 18.29
CA LEU A 48 7.59 2.03 18.80
C LEU A 48 6.81 1.25 19.86
N HIS A 49 6.68 -0.07 19.71
CA HIS A 49 5.96 -0.95 20.64
C HIS A 49 6.65 -1.09 22.00
N GLY A 50 7.97 -0.88 22.08
CA GLY A 50 8.71 -0.88 23.34
C GLY A 50 8.84 0.50 24.01
N SER A 51 8.37 1.57 23.36
CA SER A 51 8.50 2.95 23.83
C SER A 51 7.19 3.48 24.45
N LEU A 52 7.30 4.40 25.41
CA LEU A 52 6.16 4.99 26.14
C LEU A 52 5.12 5.71 25.25
N ASN A 53 5.45 6.02 23.98
CA ASN A 53 4.58 6.72 23.04
C ASN A 53 3.82 5.81 22.06
N GLY A 54 4.07 4.49 22.06
CA GLY A 54 3.35 3.51 21.24
C GLY A 54 2.23 2.77 21.97
N GLY A 55 1.80 3.30 23.13
CA GLY A 55 0.93 2.59 24.07
C GLY A 55 1.71 2.08 25.28
N GLY A 56 2.45 2.97 25.94
CA GLY A 56 3.10 2.66 27.22
C GLY A 56 2.14 1.87 28.10
N ALA A 57 2.63 0.74 28.64
CA ALA A 57 1.92 -0.22 29.50
C ALA A 57 1.26 -1.45 28.82
N LEU A 58 1.72 -1.87 27.64
CA LEU A 58 1.49 -3.24 27.18
C LEU A 58 2.77 -4.04 27.32
N ALA A 59 2.77 -4.95 28.26
CA ALA A 59 3.87 -5.86 28.49
C ALA A 59 3.90 -7.00 27.47
N CYS A 60 4.91 -7.87 27.55
CA CYS A 60 5.08 -9.02 26.65
C CYS A 60 3.77 -9.79 26.43
N THR A 61 2.96 -9.89 27.48
CA THR A 61 1.65 -10.56 27.52
C THR A 61 0.57 -9.94 26.63
N ALA A 62 0.71 -8.69 26.21
CA ALA A 62 -0.22 -8.05 25.29
C ALA A 62 -0.17 -8.67 23.88
N CYS A 63 1.03 -9.04 23.44
CA CYS A 63 1.23 -9.71 22.16
C CYS A 63 1.25 -11.22 22.31
N HIS A 64 1.81 -11.72 23.42
CA HIS A 64 2.06 -13.14 23.67
C HIS A 64 0.99 -13.85 24.51
N GLY A 65 -0.04 -13.15 24.97
CA GLY A 65 -1.03 -13.65 25.92
C GLY A 65 -0.46 -13.83 27.33
N ALA A 66 -1.32 -14.20 28.29
CA ALA A 66 -0.94 -14.33 29.71
C ALA A 66 0.23 -15.31 29.94
N SER A 67 0.35 -16.34 29.09
CA SER A 67 1.49 -17.24 28.99
C SER A 67 1.89 -17.95 30.30
N GLU A 68 0.94 -18.20 31.21
CA GLU A 68 1.23 -18.79 32.53
C GLU A 68 1.93 -20.17 32.45
N ALA A 69 1.55 -20.99 31.46
CA ALA A 69 2.14 -22.31 31.27
C ALA A 69 3.58 -22.21 30.73
N HIS A 70 3.83 -21.19 29.89
CA HIS A 70 5.16 -20.86 29.40
C HIS A 70 6.05 -20.34 30.53
N ASP A 71 5.56 -19.39 31.33
CA ASP A 71 6.29 -18.84 32.48
C ASP A 71 6.81 -19.95 33.42
N ARG A 72 5.98 -20.97 33.70
CA ARG A 72 6.39 -22.11 34.54
C ARG A 72 7.31 -23.12 33.83
N ARG A 73 7.26 -23.24 32.49
CA ARG A 73 7.89 -24.33 31.71
C ARG A 73 8.38 -23.89 30.32
N GLY A 74 9.03 -22.73 30.21
CA GLY A 74 9.25 -22.04 28.93
C GLY A 74 10.04 -22.81 27.87
N ARG A 75 10.90 -23.74 28.28
CA ARG A 75 11.65 -24.62 27.35
C ARG A 75 10.79 -25.73 26.71
N ARG A 76 9.57 -25.97 27.20
CA ARG A 76 8.71 -27.09 26.78
C ARG A 76 7.34 -26.66 26.28
N VAL A 77 6.89 -25.46 26.63
CA VAL A 77 5.56 -24.94 26.33
C VAL A 77 5.74 -23.60 25.62
N PRO A 78 5.10 -23.34 24.48
CA PRO A 78 5.12 -22.01 23.85
C PRO A 78 4.36 -20.98 24.70
N PRO A 79 4.61 -19.66 24.50
CA PRO A 79 3.68 -18.65 24.95
C PRO A 79 2.31 -18.87 24.29
N ASP A 80 1.24 -18.30 24.86
CA ASP A 80 -0.12 -18.50 24.36
C ASP A 80 -0.24 -18.07 22.89
N ILE A 81 0.41 -16.94 22.56
CA ILE A 81 0.59 -16.47 21.18
C ILE A 81 2.08 -16.45 20.85
N SER A 82 2.47 -17.20 19.83
CA SER A 82 3.84 -17.32 19.37
C SER A 82 3.94 -17.03 17.87
N PHE A 83 4.84 -16.10 17.53
CA PHE A 83 5.15 -15.68 16.16
C PHE A 83 6.39 -16.40 15.60
N GLY A 84 7.13 -17.11 16.46
CA GLY A 84 8.37 -17.78 16.06
C GLY A 84 8.13 -19.07 15.26
N PRO A 85 9.08 -19.47 14.40
CA PRO A 85 8.93 -20.62 13.50
C PRO A 85 8.88 -21.97 14.23
N ARG A 86 9.32 -22.01 15.50
CA ARG A 86 9.36 -23.25 16.29
C ARG A 86 7.96 -23.70 16.73
N TRP A 87 7.12 -22.75 17.13
CA TRP A 87 5.78 -23.00 17.67
C TRP A 87 4.82 -21.91 17.19
N PRO A 88 4.54 -21.80 15.88
CA PRO A 88 3.67 -20.76 15.39
C PRO A 88 2.24 -21.00 15.87
N SER A 89 1.64 -20.00 16.52
CA SER A 89 0.20 -19.98 16.76
C SER A 89 -0.56 -19.83 15.44
N PRO A 90 -1.85 -20.21 15.38
CA PRO A 90 -2.70 -19.95 14.23
C PRO A 90 -2.63 -18.48 13.76
N VAL A 91 -2.70 -18.25 12.45
CA VAL A 91 -2.58 -16.91 11.86
C VAL A 91 -3.65 -15.97 12.38
N GLU A 92 -4.87 -16.45 12.60
CA GLU A 92 -5.97 -15.67 13.18
C GLU A 92 -5.62 -15.15 14.58
N ASP A 93 -5.05 -16.01 15.44
CA ASP A 93 -4.63 -15.62 16.80
C ASP A 93 -3.51 -14.59 16.76
N ARG A 94 -2.51 -14.78 15.88
CA ARG A 94 -1.39 -13.85 15.70
C ARG A 94 -1.85 -12.48 15.17
N ASN A 95 -2.73 -12.48 14.17
CA ASN A 95 -3.32 -11.26 13.64
C ASN A 95 -4.22 -10.58 14.67
N GLY A 96 -4.96 -11.36 15.46
CA GLY A 96 -5.80 -10.88 16.55
C GLY A 96 -5.02 -10.08 17.58
N SER A 97 -3.81 -10.51 17.95
CA SER A 97 -2.92 -9.73 18.83
C SER A 97 -2.66 -8.33 18.29
N CYS A 98 -2.41 -8.18 16.98
CA CYS A 98 -2.17 -6.89 16.35
C CYS A 98 -3.46 -6.07 16.19
N LEU A 99 -4.51 -6.69 15.66
CA LEU A 99 -5.78 -6.05 15.33
C LEU A 99 -6.56 -5.59 16.57
N SER A 100 -6.28 -6.15 17.75
CA SER A 100 -6.83 -5.67 19.02
C SER A 100 -6.53 -4.18 19.29
N CYS A 101 -5.46 -3.65 18.68
CA CYS A 101 -5.08 -2.24 18.74
C CYS A 101 -5.05 -1.57 17.35
N HIS A 102 -4.71 -2.32 16.29
CA HIS A 102 -4.56 -1.83 14.92
C HIS A 102 -5.77 -2.14 14.02
N GLU A 103 -6.98 -1.81 14.49
CA GLU A 103 -8.23 -2.00 13.71
C GLU A 103 -8.64 -0.79 12.86
N SER A 104 -7.85 0.28 12.87
CA SER A 104 -8.19 1.56 12.23
C SER A 104 -7.11 2.05 11.26
N GLY A 105 -7.36 3.17 10.59
CA GLY A 105 -6.41 3.75 9.63
C GLY A 105 -6.26 2.86 8.40
N ALA A 106 -5.01 2.57 8.01
CA ALA A 106 -4.73 1.76 6.82
C ALA A 106 -5.23 0.31 6.96
N GLN A 107 -5.37 -0.20 8.18
CA GLN A 107 -5.78 -1.58 8.47
C GLN A 107 -7.30 -1.76 8.53
N LEU A 108 -8.07 -0.68 8.41
CA LEU A 108 -9.53 -0.70 8.53
C LEU A 108 -10.20 -1.75 7.62
N LEU A 109 -9.61 -2.00 6.45
CA LEU A 109 -10.14 -2.91 5.43
C LEU A 109 -9.41 -4.26 5.38
N TRP A 110 -8.69 -4.61 6.45
CA TRP A 110 -8.01 -5.89 6.57
C TRP A 110 -8.98 -7.06 6.48
N ALA A 111 -10.12 -6.95 7.18
CA ALA A 111 -11.18 -7.94 7.10
C ALA A 111 -11.80 -7.96 5.69
N GLY A 112 -11.70 -9.10 5.01
CA GLY A 112 -12.09 -9.28 3.62
C GLY A 112 -10.98 -8.94 2.61
N SER A 113 -9.80 -8.49 3.03
CA SER A 113 -8.68 -8.25 2.12
C SER A 113 -8.17 -9.54 1.48
N ALA A 114 -7.54 -9.45 0.31
CA ALA A 114 -6.94 -10.60 -0.35
C ALA A 114 -5.86 -11.26 0.52
N HIS A 115 -5.00 -10.47 1.19
CA HIS A 115 -3.98 -11.03 2.07
C HIS A 115 -4.56 -11.76 3.28
N GLN A 116 -5.64 -11.25 3.88
CA GLN A 116 -6.33 -11.99 4.94
C GLN A 116 -6.95 -13.29 4.41
N GLN A 117 -7.60 -13.25 3.24
CA GLN A 117 -8.24 -14.43 2.63
C GLN A 117 -7.22 -15.51 2.24
N GLU A 118 -6.01 -15.12 1.87
CA GLU A 118 -4.88 -16.01 1.61
C GLU A 118 -4.14 -16.44 2.89
N ASN A 119 -4.71 -16.14 4.08
CA ASN A 119 -4.19 -16.55 5.38
C ASN A 119 -2.78 -16.01 5.68
N LEU A 120 -2.49 -14.78 5.27
CA LEU A 120 -1.25 -14.09 5.65
C LEU A 120 -1.35 -13.52 7.07
N GLY A 121 -0.25 -13.68 7.81
CA GLY A 121 -0.06 -13.03 9.11
C GLY A 121 0.56 -11.65 8.98
N CYS A 122 0.21 -10.71 9.87
CA CYS A 122 0.89 -9.42 9.99
C CYS A 122 2.40 -9.60 10.16
N ASP A 123 2.78 -10.63 10.91
CA ASP A 123 4.16 -11.06 11.20
C ASP A 123 4.92 -11.63 9.98
N GLY A 124 4.22 -11.85 8.85
CA GLY A 124 4.84 -12.24 7.59
C GLY A 124 5.50 -11.08 6.85
N CYS A 125 5.09 -9.84 7.15
CA CYS A 125 5.67 -8.62 6.56
C CYS A 125 6.32 -7.75 7.63
N HIS A 126 5.63 -7.55 8.75
CA HIS A 126 6.06 -6.73 9.87
C HIS A 126 6.87 -7.54 10.88
N ASP A 127 7.92 -6.94 11.43
CA ASP A 127 8.72 -7.56 12.50
C ASP A 127 8.92 -6.59 13.66
N SER A 128 8.20 -6.83 14.76
CA SER A 128 8.29 -6.03 15.99
C SER A 128 9.53 -6.36 16.82
N HIS A 129 10.19 -7.49 16.57
CA HIS A 129 11.47 -7.89 17.20
C HIS A 129 12.67 -7.50 16.34
N ARG A 130 12.50 -6.47 15.51
CA ARG A 130 13.55 -5.85 14.72
C ARG A 130 13.51 -4.35 14.89
N GLN A 131 14.67 -3.74 15.12
CA GLN A 131 14.77 -2.29 15.31
C GLN A 131 14.18 -1.48 14.15
N ALA A 132 14.37 -1.97 12.92
CA ALA A 132 13.80 -1.38 11.70
C ALA A 132 12.93 -2.41 11.00
N ASP A 133 11.62 -2.17 11.02
CA ASP A 133 10.64 -2.96 10.29
C ASP A 133 10.80 -2.73 8.78
N LEU A 134 11.13 -3.80 8.07
CA LEU A 134 11.40 -3.73 6.63
C LEU A 134 10.14 -3.42 5.82
N ALA A 135 8.94 -3.74 6.32
CA ALA A 135 7.69 -3.41 5.66
C ALA A 135 7.40 -1.89 5.66
N LEU A 136 8.06 -1.13 6.54
CA LEU A 136 7.93 0.33 6.61
C LEU A 136 8.95 1.06 5.71
N ASP A 137 10.01 0.38 5.29
CA ASP A 137 11.01 0.93 4.37
C ASP A 137 10.58 0.71 2.92
N HIS A 138 10.56 1.79 2.12
CA HIS A 138 10.09 1.74 0.73
C HIS A 138 10.84 0.74 -0.15
N GLY A 139 12.17 0.65 0.00
CA GLY A 139 13.00 -0.22 -0.84
C GLY A 139 13.04 -1.65 -0.32
N ALA A 140 13.13 -1.84 1.00
CA ALA A 140 13.17 -3.16 1.60
C ALA A 140 11.82 -3.90 1.47
N ALA A 141 10.70 -3.18 1.55
CA ALA A 141 9.37 -3.75 1.36
C ALA A 141 9.16 -4.26 -0.09
N GLU A 142 9.80 -3.65 -1.10
CA GLU A 142 9.69 -4.10 -2.50
C GLU A 142 10.08 -5.58 -2.62
N ALA A 143 11.21 -5.98 -2.02
CA ALA A 143 11.66 -7.36 -2.07
C ALA A 143 10.63 -8.33 -1.47
N GLN A 144 10.05 -7.97 -0.31
CA GLN A 144 9.03 -8.77 0.37
C GLN A 144 7.78 -8.95 -0.50
N CYS A 145 7.27 -7.89 -1.13
CA CYS A 145 6.12 -7.98 -2.02
C CYS A 145 6.42 -8.92 -3.20
N LEU A 146 7.59 -8.72 -3.83
CA LEU A 146 7.94 -9.43 -5.05
C LEU A 146 8.22 -10.93 -4.82
N ASP A 147 8.52 -11.36 -3.59
CA ASP A 147 8.71 -12.78 -3.26
C ASP A 147 7.49 -13.62 -3.58
N CYS A 148 6.30 -13.06 -3.38
CA CYS A 148 5.03 -13.68 -3.78
C CYS A 148 4.53 -13.16 -5.14
N HIS A 149 4.61 -11.84 -5.39
CA HIS A 149 4.10 -11.20 -6.62
C HIS A 149 5.08 -11.32 -7.80
N THR A 150 5.37 -12.55 -8.18
CA THR A 150 6.39 -12.89 -9.21
C THR A 150 6.04 -12.39 -10.62
N GLU A 151 4.75 -12.26 -10.96
CA GLU A 151 4.35 -11.65 -12.23
C GLU A 151 4.72 -10.17 -12.28
N VAL A 152 4.43 -9.43 -11.20
CA VAL A 152 4.79 -8.01 -11.10
C VAL A 152 6.31 -7.86 -11.15
N ARG A 153 7.06 -8.75 -10.47
CA ARG A 153 8.53 -8.79 -10.57
C ARG A 153 9.00 -8.89 -12.02
N ALA A 154 8.36 -9.72 -12.85
CA ALA A 154 8.68 -9.82 -14.26
C ALA A 154 8.31 -8.54 -15.04
N GLN A 155 7.13 -7.96 -14.77
CA GLN A 155 6.66 -6.72 -15.41
C GLN A 155 7.58 -5.52 -15.10
N LEU A 156 8.09 -5.43 -13.88
CA LEU A 156 9.09 -4.43 -13.48
C LEU A 156 10.46 -4.62 -14.15
N ASN A 157 10.69 -5.68 -14.91
CA ASN A 157 11.90 -5.83 -15.74
C ASN A 157 11.68 -5.41 -17.20
N LEU A 158 10.44 -5.07 -17.60
CA LEU A 158 10.12 -4.62 -18.95
C LEU A 158 10.63 -3.20 -19.23
N PRO A 159 10.87 -2.85 -20.51
CA PRO A 159 11.51 -1.60 -20.89
C PRO A 159 10.70 -0.35 -20.53
N SER A 160 9.37 -0.40 -20.60
CA SER A 160 8.50 0.64 -20.09
C SER A 160 7.88 0.16 -18.79
N ARG A 161 8.05 0.91 -17.70
CA ARG A 161 7.51 0.62 -16.35
C ARG A 161 7.49 1.88 -15.49
N HIS A 162 6.72 1.87 -14.41
CA HIS A 162 6.92 2.84 -13.34
C HIS A 162 8.30 2.64 -12.68
N PRO A 163 8.95 3.70 -12.20
CA PRO A 163 10.33 3.65 -11.72
C PRO A 163 10.47 3.08 -10.29
N ILE A 164 9.85 1.92 -10.05
CA ILE A 164 9.86 1.21 -8.75
C ILE A 164 11.25 0.66 -8.45
N LYS A 165 11.86 -0.05 -9.41
CA LYS A 165 13.23 -0.58 -9.29
C LYS A 165 14.29 0.49 -9.07
N GLU A 166 14.00 1.70 -9.53
CA GLU A 166 14.86 2.87 -9.38
C GLU A 166 14.60 3.63 -8.07
N GLY A 167 13.68 3.14 -7.22
CA GLY A 167 13.36 3.69 -5.89
C GLY A 167 12.66 5.05 -5.92
N LYS A 168 12.08 5.44 -7.06
CA LYS A 168 11.41 6.75 -7.20
C LYS A 168 9.93 6.72 -6.82
N THR A 169 9.37 5.51 -6.75
CA THR A 169 8.03 5.20 -6.26
C THR A 169 8.06 3.77 -5.73
N ALA A 170 7.06 3.36 -4.96
CA ALA A 170 6.96 2.05 -4.34
C ALA A 170 5.56 1.46 -4.56
N CYS A 171 5.44 0.15 -4.35
CA CYS A 171 4.16 -0.56 -4.42
C CYS A 171 3.08 0.11 -3.54
N ARG A 172 3.49 0.56 -2.35
CA ARG A 172 2.62 1.21 -1.37
C ARG A 172 2.20 2.63 -1.71
N ASP A 173 2.73 3.22 -2.77
CA ASP A 173 2.27 4.53 -3.23
C ASP A 173 0.95 4.39 -4.01
N CYS A 174 0.66 3.21 -4.56
CA CYS A 174 -0.60 2.90 -5.24
C CYS A 174 -1.50 1.94 -4.43
N HIS A 175 -0.90 0.95 -3.76
CA HIS A 175 -1.61 -0.11 -3.07
C HIS A 175 -1.59 0.07 -1.55
N ASN A 176 -2.70 -0.26 -0.91
CA ASN A 176 -2.75 -0.56 0.51
C ASN A 176 -2.68 -2.08 0.71
N PRO A 177 -1.56 -2.64 1.22
CA PRO A 177 -1.42 -4.08 1.42
C PRO A 177 -2.40 -4.64 2.46
N HIS A 178 -3.06 -3.78 3.25
CA HIS A 178 -4.09 -4.19 4.19
C HIS A 178 -5.50 -4.24 3.58
N GLY A 179 -5.67 -3.91 2.29
CA GLY A 179 -6.97 -3.88 1.63
C GLY A 179 -7.41 -2.48 1.22
N GLY A 180 -8.27 -2.42 0.21
CA GLY A 180 -8.84 -1.18 -0.32
C GLY A 180 -10.35 -1.32 -0.51
N LEU A 181 -11.04 -0.18 -0.69
CA LEU A 181 -12.49 -0.16 -0.93
C LEU A 181 -12.84 -0.64 -2.35
N GLY A 182 -11.93 -0.43 -3.29
CA GLY A 182 -12.06 -0.84 -4.68
C GLY A 182 -11.24 -2.08 -5.01
N ASP A 183 -11.08 -2.32 -6.31
CA ASP A 183 -10.32 -3.45 -6.82
C ASP A 183 -8.81 -3.26 -6.59
N SER A 184 -8.08 -4.39 -6.59
CA SER A 184 -6.61 -4.42 -6.51
C SER A 184 -6.02 -3.74 -5.26
N ALA A 185 -6.82 -3.53 -4.21
CA ALA A 185 -6.41 -2.91 -2.96
C ALA A 185 -5.68 -1.58 -3.16
N LEU A 186 -6.18 -0.73 -4.05
CA LEU A 186 -5.66 0.61 -4.25
C LEU A 186 -6.04 1.54 -3.07
N HIS A 187 -5.30 2.63 -2.90
CA HIS A 187 -5.64 3.66 -1.91
C HIS A 187 -6.96 4.36 -2.25
N GLU A 188 -7.15 4.69 -3.52
CA GLU A 188 -8.39 5.28 -4.01
C GLU A 188 -9.38 4.21 -4.47
N VAL A 189 -10.67 4.56 -4.50
CA VAL A 189 -11.74 3.64 -4.90
C VAL A 189 -11.64 3.23 -6.37
N THR A 190 -11.12 4.12 -7.22
CA THR A 190 -10.95 3.87 -8.66
C THR A 190 -9.49 3.90 -9.06
N LEU A 191 -9.16 3.15 -10.13
CA LEU A 191 -7.83 3.18 -10.71
C LEU A 191 -7.47 4.59 -11.19
N ASN A 192 -8.42 5.30 -11.81
CA ASN A 192 -8.20 6.63 -12.35
C ASN A 192 -7.81 7.63 -11.24
N ASP A 193 -8.53 7.62 -10.12
CA ASP A 193 -8.21 8.52 -9.00
C ASP A 193 -6.81 8.24 -8.44
N THR A 194 -6.43 6.96 -8.29
CA THR A 194 -5.05 6.59 -7.90
C THR A 194 -4.02 7.12 -8.91
N CYS A 195 -4.32 7.03 -10.21
CA CYS A 195 -3.43 7.56 -11.24
C CYS A 195 -3.29 9.08 -11.13
N PHE A 196 -4.38 9.78 -10.80
CA PHE A 196 -4.42 11.24 -10.73
C PHE A 196 -3.70 11.82 -9.53
N ASP A 197 -3.33 11.04 -8.52
CA ASP A 197 -2.47 11.52 -7.43
C ASP A 197 -1.13 12.05 -7.95
N CYS A 198 -0.59 11.37 -8.97
CA CYS A 198 0.62 11.79 -9.68
C CYS A 198 0.35 12.45 -11.04
N HIS A 199 -0.60 11.92 -11.82
CA HIS A 199 -0.91 12.36 -13.19
C HIS A 199 -2.09 13.34 -13.24
N GLN A 200 -2.02 14.38 -12.40
CA GLN A 200 -3.08 15.36 -12.19
C GLN A 200 -3.52 16.05 -13.49
N GLU A 201 -2.59 16.22 -14.44
CA GLU A 201 -2.86 16.85 -15.72
C GLU A 201 -3.85 16.07 -16.59
N MET A 202 -4.12 14.79 -16.27
CA MET A 202 -5.01 13.91 -17.02
C MET A 202 -6.42 13.82 -16.41
N ARG A 203 -6.68 14.41 -15.23
CA ARG A 203 -7.93 14.24 -14.46
C ARG A 203 -9.18 14.81 -15.13
N GLY A 204 -9.04 15.82 -15.97
CA GLY A 204 -10.18 16.54 -16.54
C GLY A 204 -11.00 17.31 -15.47
N PRO A 205 -12.25 17.71 -15.78
CA PRO A 205 -12.93 17.44 -17.04
C PRO A 205 -12.30 18.21 -18.20
N PHE A 206 -12.22 17.58 -19.37
CA PHE A 206 -11.83 18.27 -20.59
C PHE A 206 -13.07 18.68 -21.40
N LEU A 207 -12.97 19.73 -22.22
CA LEU A 207 -14.04 20.08 -23.16
C LEU A 207 -14.32 18.93 -24.14
N TRP A 208 -13.26 18.24 -24.58
CA TRP A 208 -13.30 17.07 -25.44
C TRP A 208 -12.53 15.95 -24.77
N GLU A 209 -13.25 15.07 -24.07
CA GLU A 209 -12.67 13.90 -23.43
C GLU A 209 -12.46 12.76 -24.43
N HIS A 210 -11.38 12.00 -24.23
CA HIS A 210 -11.25 10.71 -24.89
C HIS A 210 -11.90 9.65 -23.99
N GLN A 211 -13.05 9.12 -24.42
CA GLN A 211 -13.93 8.29 -23.59
C GLN A 211 -13.19 7.19 -22.77
N PRO A 212 -12.34 6.32 -23.37
CA PRO A 212 -11.52 5.36 -22.62
C PRO A 212 -10.72 5.93 -21.45
N VAL A 213 -10.21 7.16 -21.55
CA VAL A 213 -9.40 7.79 -20.50
C VAL A 213 -10.26 8.22 -19.31
N ALA A 214 -11.47 8.72 -19.59
CA ALA A 214 -12.43 9.06 -18.53
C ALA A 214 -12.98 7.82 -17.82
N GLU A 215 -13.06 6.69 -18.53
CA GLU A 215 -13.56 5.42 -17.99
C GLU A 215 -12.51 4.69 -17.16
N ASP A 216 -11.38 4.30 -17.77
CA ASP A 216 -10.36 3.48 -17.11
C ASP A 216 -9.01 3.55 -17.84
N CYS A 217 -7.99 4.08 -17.14
CA CYS A 217 -6.63 4.21 -17.64
C CYS A 217 -6.01 2.88 -18.10
N SER A 218 -6.42 1.75 -17.51
CA SER A 218 -5.91 0.42 -17.83
C SER A 218 -6.36 -0.14 -19.18
N LEU A 219 -7.38 0.46 -19.80
CA LEU A 219 -7.81 0.11 -21.17
C LEU A 219 -6.66 0.29 -22.17
N CYS A 220 -5.80 1.27 -21.93
CA CYS A 220 -4.64 1.56 -22.77
C CYS A 220 -3.31 1.28 -22.08
N HIS A 221 -3.23 1.36 -20.74
CA HIS A 221 -1.97 1.25 -19.99
C HIS A 221 -1.88 -0.01 -19.12
N ARG A 222 -0.67 -0.57 -19.00
CA ARG A 222 -0.30 -1.61 -18.03
C ARG A 222 0.48 -0.96 -16.90
N PRO A 223 -0.09 -0.75 -15.71
CA PRO A 223 0.52 0.09 -14.67
C PRO A 223 1.89 -0.42 -14.19
N HIS A 224 2.15 -1.72 -14.17
CA HIS A 224 3.44 -2.24 -13.70
C HIS A 224 4.52 -2.26 -14.79
N GLY A 225 4.18 -2.61 -16.02
CA GLY A 225 5.16 -2.71 -17.09
C GLY A 225 4.61 -3.20 -18.42
N SER A 226 5.26 -2.76 -19.50
CA SER A 226 4.98 -3.17 -20.87
C SER A 226 6.25 -3.22 -21.73
N VAL A 227 6.22 -4.08 -22.74
CA VAL A 227 7.21 -4.07 -23.84
C VAL A 227 7.02 -2.88 -24.78
N HIS A 228 5.87 -2.20 -24.71
CA HIS A 228 5.57 -1.00 -25.47
C HIS A 228 5.82 0.26 -24.64
N ASP A 229 6.37 1.30 -25.28
CA ASP A 229 6.60 2.60 -24.66
C ASP A 229 5.33 3.15 -24.01
N ARG A 230 5.51 3.96 -22.96
CA ARG A 230 4.41 4.60 -22.20
C ARG A 230 3.41 3.59 -21.64
N LEU A 231 3.91 2.41 -21.25
CA LEU A 231 3.12 1.37 -20.60
C LEU A 231 1.97 0.83 -21.45
N LEU A 232 1.98 1.01 -22.78
CA LEU A 232 0.81 0.67 -23.58
C LEU A 232 0.53 -0.83 -23.61
N THR A 233 -0.74 -1.23 -23.58
CA THR A 233 -1.18 -2.63 -23.74
C THR A 233 -0.90 -3.14 -25.15
N THR A 234 -0.90 -2.26 -26.14
CA THR A 234 -0.58 -2.53 -27.55
C THR A 234 0.08 -1.31 -28.17
N ARG A 235 1.01 -1.51 -29.12
CA ARG A 235 1.60 -0.40 -29.87
C ARG A 235 0.60 0.19 -30.88
N GLY A 236 0.61 1.51 -31.06
CA GLY A 236 -0.08 2.14 -32.19
C GLY A 236 0.56 1.76 -33.55
N PRO A 237 -0.22 1.73 -34.65
CA PRO A 237 -1.63 2.16 -34.76
C PRO A 237 -2.65 1.13 -34.25
N ALA A 238 -2.25 -0.13 -34.03
CA ALA A 238 -3.18 -1.22 -33.69
C ALA A 238 -4.02 -0.94 -32.44
N LEU A 239 -3.45 -0.29 -31.41
CA LEU A 239 -4.20 0.14 -30.22
C LEU A 239 -5.43 0.98 -30.58
N CYS A 240 -5.26 2.01 -31.42
CA CYS A 240 -6.34 2.91 -31.82
C CYS A 240 -7.38 2.18 -32.68
N GLN A 241 -6.93 1.24 -33.53
CA GLN A 241 -7.80 0.48 -34.43
C GLN A 241 -8.69 -0.54 -33.72
N GLN A 242 -8.47 -0.82 -32.44
CA GLN A 242 -9.36 -1.65 -31.64
C GLN A 242 -10.73 -0.99 -31.43
N CYS A 243 -10.80 0.35 -31.45
CA CYS A 243 -12.05 1.11 -31.29
C CYS A 243 -12.38 1.97 -32.52
N HIS A 244 -11.37 2.51 -33.22
CA HIS A 244 -11.58 3.41 -34.35
C HIS A 244 -11.69 2.67 -35.68
N ALA A 245 -12.92 2.26 -36.02
CA ALA A 245 -13.25 1.59 -37.28
C ALA A 245 -13.98 2.50 -38.30
N ALA A 246 -13.98 3.82 -38.08
CA ALA A 246 -14.57 4.77 -39.02
C ALA A 246 -13.88 4.68 -40.39
N ALA A 247 -14.65 4.87 -41.47
CA ALA A 247 -14.14 4.86 -42.83
C ALA A 247 -12.93 5.80 -43.01
N PHE A 248 -12.12 5.55 -44.04
CA PHE A 248 -10.85 6.21 -44.34
C PHE A 248 -9.67 5.71 -43.50
N HIS A 249 -8.71 6.59 -43.20
CA HIS A 249 -7.41 6.24 -42.62
C HIS A 249 -7.46 5.55 -41.22
N PRO A 250 -8.51 5.64 -40.39
CA PRO A 250 -8.55 4.84 -39.15
C PRO A 250 -8.71 3.34 -39.41
N SER A 251 -9.50 2.96 -40.43
CA SER A 251 -9.89 1.57 -40.69
C SER A 251 -9.12 0.89 -41.82
N VAL A 252 -7.99 1.44 -42.27
CA VAL A 252 -7.14 0.78 -43.28
C VAL A 252 -6.11 -0.14 -42.61
N PRO A 253 -5.81 -1.31 -43.20
CA PRO A 253 -4.72 -2.16 -42.74
C PRO A 253 -3.38 -1.45 -42.87
N TYR A 254 -2.58 -1.48 -41.80
CA TYR A 254 -1.23 -0.95 -41.77
C TYR A 254 -0.22 -2.09 -41.63
N GLY A 255 0.71 -2.20 -42.57
CA GLY A 255 1.74 -3.23 -42.61
C GLY A 255 3.14 -2.68 -42.88
N SER A 256 4.07 -3.58 -43.15
CA SER A 256 5.48 -3.25 -43.42
C SER A 256 5.67 -2.41 -44.70
N GLU A 257 4.67 -2.37 -45.58
CA GLU A 257 4.64 -1.56 -46.79
C GLU A 257 4.71 -0.05 -46.48
N GLY A 258 4.26 0.36 -45.29
CA GLY A 258 4.31 1.75 -44.82
C GLY A 258 5.68 2.20 -44.27
N LEU A 259 6.68 1.31 -44.24
CA LEU A 259 8.00 1.59 -43.69
C LEU A 259 8.89 2.38 -44.68
N PRO A 260 9.97 3.04 -44.20
CA PRO A 260 10.87 3.80 -45.07
C PRO A 260 11.49 2.87 -46.11
N GLY A 261 11.45 3.28 -47.39
CA GLY A 261 11.95 2.47 -48.52
C GLY A 261 10.88 1.68 -49.28
N ALA A 262 9.67 1.51 -48.73
CA ALA A 262 8.56 0.80 -49.38
C ALA A 262 7.33 1.69 -49.66
N GLY A 263 7.27 2.90 -49.08
CA GLY A 263 6.14 3.82 -49.22
C GLY A 263 5.81 4.48 -47.89
N ALA A 264 6.71 5.35 -47.41
CA ALA A 264 6.66 5.92 -46.07
C ALA A 264 5.27 6.49 -45.71
N ASN A 265 4.64 5.91 -44.68
CA ASN A 265 3.31 6.28 -44.23
C ASN A 265 3.34 6.83 -42.79
N ALA A 266 2.91 8.07 -42.61
CA ALA A 266 2.90 8.73 -41.30
C ALA A 266 2.06 7.99 -40.24
N ASN A 267 1.12 7.13 -40.64
CA ASN A 267 0.30 6.36 -39.72
C ASN A 267 1.04 5.15 -39.09
N VAL A 268 2.20 4.75 -39.63
CA VAL A 268 3.06 3.71 -39.03
C VAL A 268 4.43 4.25 -38.58
N LEU A 269 4.83 5.41 -39.10
CA LEU A 269 6.11 6.05 -38.80
C LEU A 269 6.01 7.00 -37.61
N GLY A 270 7.13 7.25 -36.95
CA GLY A 270 7.20 8.17 -35.81
C GLY A 270 6.22 7.78 -34.70
N LYS A 271 5.35 8.71 -34.31
CA LYS A 271 4.31 8.48 -33.31
C LYS A 271 2.99 7.97 -33.91
N ASN A 272 2.99 7.39 -35.11
CA ASN A 272 1.81 6.84 -35.80
C ASN A 272 0.63 7.84 -35.88
N CYS A 273 -0.56 7.46 -35.41
CA CYS A 273 -1.76 8.29 -35.29
C CYS A 273 -1.49 9.58 -34.50
N LEU A 274 -0.61 9.52 -33.48
CA LEU A 274 -0.30 10.65 -32.61
C LEU A 274 0.56 11.72 -33.29
N ASN A 275 1.06 11.47 -34.51
CA ASN A 275 1.67 12.52 -35.32
C ASN A 275 0.67 13.66 -35.62
N CYS A 276 -0.62 13.33 -35.70
CA CYS A 276 -1.71 14.27 -35.93
C CYS A 276 -2.63 14.39 -34.71
N HIS A 277 -2.91 13.28 -34.03
CA HIS A 277 -3.82 13.19 -32.88
C HIS A 277 -3.05 13.23 -31.57
N SER A 278 -2.43 14.37 -31.25
CA SER A 278 -1.49 14.48 -30.12
C SER A 278 -2.15 14.55 -28.74
N LYS A 279 -3.46 14.82 -28.65
CA LYS A 279 -4.21 15.05 -27.40
C LYS A 279 -5.06 13.86 -26.98
N VAL A 280 -4.48 12.66 -26.97
CA VAL A 280 -5.23 11.41 -26.69
C VAL A 280 -5.79 11.28 -25.28
N HIS A 281 -5.36 12.11 -24.32
CA HIS A 281 -5.94 12.15 -22.98
C HIS A 281 -7.06 13.19 -22.83
N GLY A 282 -7.39 13.93 -23.89
CA GLY A 282 -8.40 14.97 -23.89
C GLY A 282 -7.86 16.33 -24.33
N SER A 283 -8.78 17.21 -24.74
CA SER A 283 -8.47 18.57 -25.20
C SER A 283 -9.46 19.60 -24.69
N ASN A 284 -8.94 20.76 -24.27
CA ASN A 284 -9.74 21.96 -23.95
C ASN A 284 -9.84 22.96 -25.11
N HIS A 285 -9.30 22.64 -26.28
CA HIS A 285 -9.38 23.53 -27.44
C HIS A 285 -10.79 23.49 -28.05
N PRO A 286 -11.41 24.63 -28.44
CA PRO A 286 -12.75 24.63 -29.04
C PRO A 286 -12.89 23.72 -30.27
N SER A 287 -11.84 23.64 -31.09
CA SER A 287 -11.74 22.69 -32.23
C SER A 287 -10.99 21.39 -31.90
N GLY A 288 -11.08 20.92 -30.66
CA GLY A 288 -10.37 19.77 -30.10
C GLY A 288 -11.10 18.42 -30.22
N ALA A 289 -12.31 18.38 -30.80
CA ALA A 289 -13.14 17.17 -30.87
C ALA A 289 -12.47 15.95 -31.56
N ARG A 290 -11.43 16.17 -32.36
CA ARG A 290 -10.62 15.10 -32.98
C ARG A 290 -9.27 14.89 -32.30
N LEU A 291 -9.03 15.49 -31.13
CA LEU A 291 -7.82 15.31 -30.32
C LEU A 291 -6.51 15.71 -31.04
N THR A 292 -6.59 16.69 -31.94
CA THR A 292 -5.44 17.16 -32.72
C THR A 292 -4.68 18.31 -32.08
N ARG A 293 -5.31 19.05 -31.16
CA ARG A 293 -4.77 20.22 -30.45
C ARG A 293 -5.54 20.49 -29.18
#